data_AF-A0A1J3H9W0-F1
#
_entry.id   AF-A0A1J3H9W0-F1
#
_cell.length_a   1.000
_cell.length_b   1.000
_cell.length_c   1.000
_cell.angle_alpha   90.00
_cell.angle_beta   90.00
_cell.angle_gamma   90.00
#
_symmetry.space_group_name_H-M   'P 1'
#
loop_
_entity.id
_entity.type
_entity.pdbx_description
1 polymer ?
#
loop_
_entity_poly.entity_id
_entity_poly.type
_entity_poly.pdbx_seq_one_letter_code
_entity_poly.pdbx_strand_id
1 'polypeptide(L)'
;GLSWYASGCTLFIALLRLQQAAESGNVDELYALIDVNPYILEHIDAVPFVNTPLHVAAASGNLQFAMEMLNLKPSFARKLNTSGYSSCM
;
A
#
# COMPACT_ATOMS: atom_id res chain seq x y z
N GLY A 1 -13.78 24.91 -2.17
CA GLY A 1 -12.38 24.44 -2.30
C GLY A 1 -11.72 24.18 -0.96
N LEU A 2 -12.16 23.17 -0.21
CA LEU A 2 -11.49 22.66 1.01
C LEU A 2 -11.43 21.11 1.05
N SER A 3 -12.02 20.42 0.06
CA SER A 3 -12.07 18.95 0.02
C SER A 3 -10.71 18.29 -0.22
N TRP A 4 -9.82 18.97 -0.96
CA TRP A 4 -8.51 18.44 -1.34
C TRP A 4 -7.54 18.30 -0.15
N TYR A 5 -7.57 19.23 0.80
CA TYR A 5 -6.72 19.16 2.00
C TYR A 5 -7.20 18.09 2.99
N ALA A 6 -8.51 17.96 3.19
CA ALA A 6 -9.08 16.93 4.08
C ALA A 6 -8.90 15.50 3.51
N SER A 7 -9.09 15.34 2.19
CA SER A 7 -8.84 14.07 1.49
C SER A 7 -7.34 13.71 1.50
N GLY A 8 -6.46 14.69 1.35
CA GLY A 8 -5.00 14.50 1.42
C GLY A 8 -4.51 14.01 2.78
N CYS A 9 -5.00 14.58 3.89
CA CYS A 9 -4.67 14.10 5.24
C CYS A 9 -5.19 12.68 5.50
N THR A 10 -6.40 12.36 5.03
CA THR A 10 -7.00 11.04 5.24
C THR A 10 -6.25 9.95 4.47
N LEU A 11 -5.90 10.22 3.20
CA LEU A 11 -5.12 9.29 2.38
C LEU A 11 -3.71 9.07 2.95
N PHE A 12 -3.07 10.13 3.47
CA PHE A 12 -1.74 10.03 4.08
C PHE A 12 -1.76 9.18 5.36
N ILE A 13 -2.74 9.37 6.24
CA ILE A 13 -2.91 8.56 7.44
C ILE A 13 -3.18 7.09 7.08
N ALA A 14 -4.03 6.84 6.08
CA ALA A 14 -4.35 5.50 5.63
C ALA A 14 -3.13 4.79 5.02
N LEU A 15 -2.30 5.52 4.24
CA LEU A 15 -1.04 5.00 3.70
C LEU A 15 -0.04 4.62 4.81
N LEU A 16 0.10 5.47 5.84
CA LEU A 16 0.96 5.19 6.99
C LEU A 16 0.53 3.91 7.72
N ARG A 17 -0.77 3.75 7.99
CA ARG A 17 -1.30 2.52 8.61
C ARG A 17 -1.06 1.29 7.74
N LEU A 18 -1.26 1.42 6.43
CA LEU A 18 -1.04 0.31 5.51
C LEU A 18 0.44 -0.08 5.42
N GLN A 19 1.36 0.88 5.54
CA GLN A 19 2.79 0.60 5.65
C GLN A 19 3.14 -0.14 6.96
N GLN A 20 2.55 0.25 8.09
CA GLN A 20 2.73 -0.48 9.36
C GLN A 20 2.15 -1.90 9.31
N ALA A 21 0.98 -2.08 8.68
CA ALA A 21 0.39 -3.39 8.44
C ALA A 21 1.33 -4.25 7.58
N ALA A 22 1.91 -3.68 6.53
CA ALA A 22 2.89 -4.36 5.68
C ALA A 22 4.18 -4.74 6.44
N GLU A 23 4.68 -3.85 7.29
CA GLU A 23 5.89 -4.08 8.11
C GLU A 23 5.70 -5.18 9.15
N SER A 24 4.49 -5.28 9.73
CA SER A 24 4.12 -6.30 10.71
C SER A 24 3.52 -7.58 10.11
N GLY A 25 3.22 -7.59 8.81
CA GLY A 25 2.55 -8.70 8.12
C GLY A 25 1.07 -8.85 8.50
N ASN A 26 0.44 -7.80 9.04
CA ASN A 26 -0.93 -7.84 9.52
C ASN A 26 -1.94 -7.75 8.37
N VAL A 27 -2.40 -8.91 7.90
CA VAL A 27 -3.39 -9.03 6.82
C VAL A 27 -4.79 -8.58 7.28
N ASP A 28 -5.14 -8.76 8.55
CA ASP A 28 -6.44 -8.33 9.07
C ASP A 28 -6.60 -6.81 8.99
N GLU A 29 -5.53 -6.07 9.31
CA GLU A 29 -5.49 -4.61 9.19
C GLU A 29 -5.56 -4.15 7.73
N LEU A 30 -4.96 -4.88 6.79
CA LEU A 30 -5.13 -4.63 5.34
C LEU A 30 -6.62 -4.69 4.95
N TYR A 31 -7.32 -5.73 5.38
CA TYR A 31 -8.75 -5.88 5.11
C TYR A 31 -9.60 -4.82 5.83
N ALA A 32 -9.29 -4.50 7.09
CA ALA A 32 -9.99 -3.44 7.83
C ALA A 32 -9.85 -2.07 7.14
N LEU A 33 -8.68 -1.75 6.58
CA LEU A 33 -8.47 -0.52 5.81
C LEU A 33 -9.23 -0.51 4.49
N ILE A 34 -9.36 -1.66 3.82
CA ILE A 34 -10.17 -1.81 2.60
C ILE A 34 -11.65 -1.64 2.92
N ASP A 35 -12.14 -2.20 4.03
CA ASP A 35 -13.53 -2.02 4.47
C ASP A 35 -13.86 -0.54 4.73
N VAL A 36 -12.93 0.21 5.33
CA VAL A 36 -13.07 1.65 5.55
C VAL A 36 -12.99 2.44 4.24
N ASN A 37 -12.10 2.05 3.33
CA ASN A 37 -11.93 2.69 2.02
C ASN A 37 -11.62 1.66 0.93
N PRO A 38 -12.64 1.21 0.18
CA PRO A 38 -12.49 0.18 -0.85
C PRO A 38 -11.55 0.58 -2.00
N TYR A 39 -11.31 1.88 -2.17
CA TYR A 39 -10.45 2.42 -3.22
C TYR A 39 -9.02 2.67 -2.75
N ILE A 40 -8.65 2.35 -1.51
CA ILE A 40 -7.32 2.68 -0.95
C ILE A 40 -6.18 2.16 -1.82
N LEU A 41 -6.28 0.92 -2.31
CA LEU A 41 -5.26 0.32 -3.17
C LEU A 41 -5.17 1.01 -4.54
N GLU A 42 -6.30 1.43 -5.11
CA GLU A 42 -6.35 2.16 -6.38
C GLU A 42 -5.69 3.54 -6.27
N HIS A 43 -5.96 4.26 -5.18
CA HIS A 43 -5.34 5.57 -4.94
C HIS A 43 -3.83 5.47 -4.81
N ILE A 44 -3.33 4.44 -4.12
CA ILE A 44 -1.88 4.21 -4.00
C ILE A 44 -1.31 3.78 -5.35
N ASP A 45 -2.03 2.95 -6.12
CA ASP A 45 -1.62 2.51 -7.45
C ASP A 45 -1.53 3.69 -8.44
N ALA A 46 -2.38 4.71 -8.30
CA ALA A 46 -2.31 5.93 -9.10
C ALA A 46 -1.06 6.81 -8.85
N VAL A 47 -0.34 6.62 -7.72
CA VAL A 47 0.86 7.42 -7.40
C VAL A 47 2.10 6.86 -8.12
N PRO A 48 2.68 7.54 -9.12
CA PRO A 48 3.68 6.93 -10.02
C PRO A 48 4.98 6.48 -9.33
N PHE A 49 5.43 7.17 -8.28
CA PHE A 49 6.64 6.82 -7.53
C PHE A 49 6.37 6.90 -6.03
N VAL A 50 6.30 5.74 -5.37
CA VAL A 50 6.11 5.65 -3.92
C VAL A 50 6.74 4.36 -3.41
N ASN A 51 7.34 4.39 -2.22
CA ASN A 51 7.62 3.16 -1.46
C ASN A 51 6.28 2.54 -1.08
N THR A 52 5.77 1.67 -1.95
CA THR A 52 4.49 1.00 -1.74
C THR A 52 4.57 0.11 -0.50
N PRO A 53 3.43 -0.15 0.17
CA PRO A 53 3.37 -1.14 1.24
C PRO A 53 3.94 -2.51 0.81
N LEU A 54 3.84 -2.87 -0.47
CA LEU A 54 4.44 -4.10 -1.00
C LEU A 54 5.98 -4.13 -0.85
N HIS A 55 6.68 -3.01 -1.04
CA HIS A 55 8.13 -2.94 -0.81
C HIS A 55 8.48 -3.16 0.66
N VAL A 56 7.67 -2.60 1.58
CA VAL A 56 7.85 -2.75 3.02
C VAL A 56 7.64 -4.21 3.43
N ALA A 57 6.56 -4.85 2.97
CA ALA A 57 6.28 -6.25 3.26
C ALA A 57 7.38 -7.19 2.73
N ALA A 58 7.88 -6.94 1.52
CA ALA A 58 8.98 -7.71 0.94
C ALA A 58 10.28 -7.56 1.75
N ALA A 59 10.64 -6.33 2.11
CA ALA A 59 11.84 -6.05 2.92
C ALA A 59 11.76 -6.66 4.32
N SER A 60 10.57 -6.71 4.93
CA SER A 60 10.34 -7.33 6.24
C SER A 60 10.14 -8.85 6.20
N GLY A 61 10.14 -9.47 5.00
CA GLY A 61 9.91 -10.91 4.84
C GLY A 61 8.46 -11.37 5.05
N ASN A 62 7.49 -10.44 5.03
CA ASN A 62 6.08 -10.73 5.23
C ASN A 62 5.40 -11.21 3.93
N LEU A 63 5.80 -12.39 3.49
CA LEU A 63 5.37 -12.97 2.21
C LEU A 63 3.85 -13.14 2.12
N GLN A 64 3.17 -13.52 3.21
CA GLN A 64 1.72 -13.68 3.20
C GLN A 64 1.00 -12.36 2.89
N PHE A 65 1.41 -11.27 3.55
CA PHE A 65 0.88 -9.94 3.28
C PHE A 65 1.16 -9.50 1.84
N ALA A 66 2.38 -9.71 1.36
CA ALA A 66 2.77 -9.36 0.00
C ALA A 66 1.95 -10.13 -1.05
N MET A 67 1.76 -11.44 -0.86
CA MET A 67 0.92 -12.27 -1.74
C MET A 67 -0.52 -11.80 -1.73
N GLU A 68 -1.08 -11.49 -0.56
CA GLU A 68 -2.46 -11.04 -0.45
C GLU A 68 -2.67 -9.71 -1.19
N MET A 69 -1.75 -8.76 -1.01
CA MET A 69 -1.79 -7.48 -1.70
C MET A 69 -1.68 -7.66 -3.23
N LEU A 70 -0.85 -8.59 -3.70
CA LEU A 70 -0.73 -8.93 -5.12
C LEU A 70 -1.98 -9.64 -5.67
N ASN A 71 -2.63 -10.50 -4.88
CA ASN A 71 -3.89 -11.13 -5.26
C ASN A 71 -5.00 -10.10 -5.44
N LEU A 72 -5.06 -9.10 -4.55
CA LEU A 72 -6.05 -8.03 -4.60
C LEU A 72 -5.76 -7.02 -5.71
N LYS A 73 -4.49 -6.69 -5.95
CA LYS A 73 -4.08 -5.67 -6.94
C LYS A 73 -2.74 -6.03 -7.61
N PRO A 74 -2.76 -6.86 -8.67
CA PRO A 74 -1.54 -7.34 -9.32
C PRO A 74 -0.64 -6.26 -9.94
N SER A 75 -1.18 -5.06 -10.23
CA SER A 75 -0.41 -3.94 -10.80
C SER A 75 0.75 -3.50 -9.89
N PHE A 76 0.67 -3.75 -8.58
CA PHE A 76 1.76 -3.47 -7.65
C PHE A 76 3.05 -4.23 -7.96
N ALA A 77 2.98 -5.41 -8.59
CA ALA A 77 4.19 -6.16 -9.00
C ALA A 77 5.07 -5.38 -9.99
N ARG A 78 4.48 -4.43 -10.73
CA ARG A 78 5.16 -3.63 -11.75
C ARG A 78 5.55 -2.24 -11.24
N LYS A 79 5.20 -1.91 -9.99
CA LYS A 79 5.55 -0.62 -9.41
C LYS A 79 7.00 -0.58 -8.99
N LEU A 80 7.65 0.52 -9.36
CA LEU A 80 9.00 0.83 -8.93
C LEU A 80 8.93 1.76 -7.71
N ASN A 81 9.81 1.52 -6.74
CA ASN A 81 10.06 2.51 -5.71
C ASN A 81 10.79 3.74 -6.28
N THR A 82 10.99 4.75 -5.43
CA THR A 82 11.71 5.99 -5.79
C THR A 82 13.18 5.76 -6.18
N SER A 83 13.72 4.57 -5.91
CA SER A 83 15.07 4.16 -6.29
C SER A 83 15.10 3.29 -7.57
N GLY A 84 13.95 3.06 -8.21
CA GLY A 84 13.85 2.30 -9.45
C GLY A 84 13.77 0.78 -9.30
N TYR A 85 13.62 0.25 -8.08
CA TYR A 85 13.51 -1.19 -7.83
C TYR A 85 12.05 -1.63 -7.77
N SER A 86 11.74 -2.79 -8.36
CA SER A 86 10.49 -3.51 -8.12
C SER A 86 10.58 -4.33 -6.84
N SER A 87 9.46 -4.52 -6.15
CA SER A 87 9.37 -5.29 -4.88
C SER A 87 9.68 -6.80 -4.99
N CYS A 88 9.97 -7.33 -6.19
CA CYS A 88 10.18 -8.75 -6.46
C CYS A 88 11.66 -9.18 -6.44
N MET A 89 12.59 -8.33 -5.98
CA MET A 89 14.02 -8.65 -5.87
C MET A 89 14.46 -8.72 -4.42
#